data_AF-A0A6L9JK84-F1
#
_entry.id   AF-A0A6L9JK84-F1
#
_cell.length_a   1.000
_cell.length_b   1.000
_cell.length_c   1.000
_cell.angle_alpha   90.00
_cell.angle_beta   90.00
_cell.angle_gamma   90.00
#
_symmetry.space_group_name_H-M   'P 1'
#
loop_
_entity.id
_entity.type
_entity.pdbx_description
1 polymer ?
#
loop_
_entity_poly.entity_id
_entity_poly.type
_entity_poly.pdbx_seq_one_letter_code
_entity_poly.pdbx_strand_id
1 'polypeptide(L)'
;MNTCQMLRGAIDFEEIKSQRSSLDTWIEVNLDWIVSHPEDREEAEKEIAKTKEKIPELDAILAKEPPLPELPPRKPLIKVSGVLEEFETLCVKGYFTEREYAPEEFARKEENEQFGALLLAMMGNTSWSAVNSQTKIRLSSDYHFVQGKINGIPFHGWLGLTTVKRGDYVELVVMEQEEHYAVYALTKPELRTISIIPWCNKGIRSKAWDEVFYTCCIFFLIAAICLGTILFPDGSNFWDGADIFTLWLMFFTAVFSVYSYVVSIKKPWQSIKLAQDIFSVLGFPSPQDISLEKLTKKRLKEIGANPSPGNSEEVLPDKYCFISNYYYY
;
A
#
# COMPACT_ATOMS: atom_id res chain seq x y z
N MET A 1 1.32 4.15 -22.48
CA MET A 1 1.35 3.15 -21.40
C MET A 1 0.86 3.85 -20.13
N ASN A 2 -0.05 3.26 -19.36
CA ASN A 2 -0.49 3.87 -18.09
C ASN A 2 0.42 3.43 -16.92
N THR A 3 0.35 4.12 -15.78
CA THR A 3 1.26 3.86 -14.65
C THR A 3 1.10 2.44 -14.10
N CYS A 4 -0.13 1.91 -14.05
CA CYS A 4 -0.41 0.55 -13.58
C CYS A 4 0.12 -0.55 -14.51
N GLN A 5 0.23 -0.31 -15.82
CA GLN A 5 0.83 -1.28 -16.75
C GLN A 5 2.32 -1.49 -16.50
N MET A 6 3.03 -0.48 -15.97
CA MET A 6 4.46 -0.61 -15.66
C MET A 6 4.73 -1.48 -14.44
N LEU A 7 3.77 -1.55 -13.52
CA LEU A 7 3.84 -2.40 -12.33
C LEU A 7 3.38 -3.84 -12.61
N ARG A 8 2.91 -4.15 -13.82
CA ARG A 8 2.45 -5.49 -14.19
C ARG A 8 3.65 -6.43 -14.35
N GLY A 9 3.55 -7.62 -13.76
CA GLY A 9 4.61 -8.64 -13.82
C GLY A 9 5.59 -8.56 -12.65
N ALA A 10 5.17 -8.00 -11.52
CA ALA A 10 5.94 -8.00 -10.29
C ALA A 10 6.34 -9.43 -9.88
N ILE A 11 7.59 -9.58 -9.48
CA ILE A 11 8.12 -10.85 -8.98
C ILE A 11 7.49 -11.12 -7.61
N ASP A 12 6.87 -12.29 -7.49
CA ASP A 12 6.29 -12.78 -6.23
C ASP A 12 7.27 -13.76 -5.59
N PHE A 13 8.12 -13.26 -4.70
CA PHE A 13 9.15 -14.09 -4.06
C PHE A 13 8.58 -15.20 -3.18
N GLU A 14 7.39 -15.02 -2.60
CA GLU A 14 6.71 -16.08 -1.83
C GLU A 14 6.27 -17.22 -2.74
N GLU A 15 5.72 -16.89 -3.92
CA GLU A 15 5.39 -17.88 -4.94
C GLU A 15 6.65 -18.60 -5.45
N ILE A 16 7.75 -17.88 -5.70
CA ILE A 16 9.02 -18.49 -6.13
C ILE A 16 9.59 -19.42 -5.04
N LYS A 17 9.53 -19.03 -3.75
CA LYS A 17 9.92 -19.91 -2.62
C LYS A 17 9.04 -21.14 -2.54
N SER A 18 7.73 -20.98 -2.70
CA SER A 18 6.75 -22.08 -2.73
C SER A 18 7.04 -23.07 -3.87
N GLN A 19 7.31 -22.56 -5.07
CA GLN A 19 7.71 -23.36 -6.22
C GLN A 19 9.04 -24.10 -5.95
N ARG A 20 10.04 -23.40 -5.42
CA ARG A 20 11.33 -24.00 -5.07
C ARG A 20 11.18 -25.14 -4.07
N SER A 21 10.39 -24.93 -3.01
CA SER A 21 10.07 -25.96 -2.02
C SER A 21 9.30 -27.13 -2.62
N SER A 22 8.36 -26.87 -3.53
CA SER A 22 7.59 -27.91 -4.22
C SER A 22 8.48 -28.79 -5.10
N LEU A 23 9.48 -28.19 -5.77
CA LEU A 23 10.47 -28.95 -6.56
C LEU A 23 11.35 -29.82 -5.66
N ASP A 24 11.77 -29.33 -4.50
CA ASP A 24 12.54 -30.13 -3.53
C ASP A 24 11.74 -31.34 -3.04
N THR A 25 10.48 -31.13 -2.63
CA THR A 25 9.57 -32.22 -2.23
C THR A 25 9.37 -33.21 -3.37
N TRP A 26 9.22 -32.73 -4.61
CA TRP A 26 9.03 -33.61 -5.76
C TRP A 26 10.28 -34.43 -6.09
N ILE A 27 11.48 -33.88 -5.90
CA ILE A 27 12.73 -34.63 -6.02
C ILE A 27 12.81 -35.71 -4.93
N GLU A 28 12.49 -35.36 -3.68
CA GLU A 28 12.47 -36.31 -2.54
C GLU A 28 11.51 -37.47 -2.79
N VAL A 29 10.28 -37.19 -3.21
CA VAL A 29 9.28 -38.21 -3.54
C VAL A 29 9.75 -39.13 -4.65
N ASN A 30 10.40 -38.61 -5.70
CA ASN A 30 10.92 -39.45 -6.79
C ASN A 30 12.14 -40.27 -6.36
N LEU A 31 12.98 -39.77 -5.45
CA LEU A 31 14.08 -40.55 -4.88
C LEU A 31 13.54 -41.73 -4.05
N ASP A 32 12.51 -41.50 -3.23
CA ASP A 32 11.83 -42.56 -2.48
C ASP A 32 11.11 -43.55 -3.41
N TRP A 33 10.56 -43.06 -4.53
CA TRP A 33 9.95 -43.91 -5.54
C TRP A 33 10.96 -44.87 -6.17
N ILE A 34 12.16 -44.38 -6.52
CA ILE A 34 13.26 -45.21 -7.06
C ILE A 34 13.65 -46.33 -6.08
N VAL A 35 13.68 -46.03 -4.77
CA VAL A 35 13.98 -47.03 -3.74
C VAL A 35 12.89 -48.10 -3.65
N SER A 36 11.63 -47.69 -3.80
CA SER A 36 10.47 -48.58 -3.67
C SER A 36 10.14 -49.37 -4.95
N HIS A 37 10.45 -48.81 -6.13
CA HIS A 37 10.14 -49.33 -7.46
C HIS A 37 11.38 -49.20 -8.38
N PRO A 38 12.38 -50.09 -8.21
CA PRO A 38 13.63 -50.03 -8.98
C PRO A 38 13.44 -50.23 -10.49
N GLU A 39 12.31 -50.80 -10.93
CA GLU A 39 11.90 -50.96 -12.33
C GLU A 39 11.66 -49.63 -13.06
N ASP A 40 11.20 -48.59 -12.37
CA ASP A 40 10.86 -47.28 -12.95
C ASP A 40 12.01 -46.27 -12.80
N ARG A 41 13.19 -46.75 -12.41
CA ARG A 41 14.33 -45.92 -12.02
C ARG A 41 14.78 -44.95 -13.11
N GLU A 42 14.88 -45.40 -14.35
CA GLU A 42 15.38 -44.59 -15.47
C GLU A 42 14.43 -43.42 -15.78
N GLU A 43 13.12 -43.64 -15.65
CA GLU A 43 12.10 -42.60 -15.83
C GLU A 43 12.15 -41.57 -14.70
N ALA A 44 12.21 -42.03 -13.44
CA ALA A 44 12.32 -41.16 -12.29
C ALA A 44 13.62 -40.34 -12.26
N GLU A 45 14.77 -40.93 -12.66
CA GLU A 45 16.05 -40.21 -12.76
C GLU A 45 16.01 -39.11 -13.82
N LYS A 46 15.37 -39.37 -14.97
CA LYS A 46 15.18 -38.37 -16.04
C LYS A 46 14.30 -37.21 -15.59
N GLU A 47 13.22 -37.53 -14.89
CA GLU A 47 12.30 -36.57 -14.30
C GLU A 47 12.99 -35.70 -13.21
N ILE A 48 13.81 -36.29 -12.34
CA ILE A 48 14.66 -35.56 -11.39
C ILE A 48 15.65 -34.63 -12.11
N ALA A 49 16.33 -35.11 -13.16
CA ALA A 49 17.30 -34.32 -13.90
C ALA A 49 16.65 -33.06 -14.50
N LYS A 50 15.49 -33.21 -15.14
CA LYS A 50 14.70 -32.12 -15.71
C LYS A 50 14.23 -31.11 -14.64
N THR A 51 13.88 -31.59 -13.46
CA THR A 51 13.49 -30.73 -12.34
C THR A 51 14.68 -29.96 -11.77
N LYS A 52 15.86 -30.58 -11.69
CA LYS A 52 17.10 -29.94 -11.25
C LYS A 52 17.57 -28.83 -12.20
N GLU A 53 17.27 -28.91 -13.50
CA GLU A 53 17.61 -27.84 -14.46
C GLU A 53 16.90 -26.51 -14.14
N LYS A 54 15.72 -26.54 -13.51
CA LYS A 54 14.95 -25.33 -13.15
C LYS A 54 15.44 -24.65 -11.87
N ILE A 55 16.16 -25.39 -11.02
CA ILE A 55 16.62 -24.90 -9.71
C ILE A 55 17.55 -23.69 -9.82
N PRO A 56 18.60 -23.69 -10.66
CA PRO A 56 19.50 -22.55 -10.78
C PRO A 56 18.81 -21.26 -11.22
N GLU A 57 17.77 -21.35 -12.06
CA GLU A 57 16.98 -20.20 -12.50
C GLU A 57 16.22 -19.59 -11.33
N LEU A 58 15.52 -20.41 -10.53
CA LEU A 58 14.80 -19.94 -9.34
C LEU A 58 15.75 -19.41 -8.27
N ASP A 59 16.87 -20.09 -8.02
CA ASP A 59 17.88 -19.65 -7.05
C ASP A 59 18.52 -18.31 -7.46
N ALA A 60 18.74 -18.09 -8.77
CA ALA A 60 19.23 -16.82 -9.29
C ALA A 60 18.21 -15.67 -9.12
N ILE A 61 16.90 -15.96 -9.21
CA ILE A 61 15.85 -14.99 -8.90
C ILE A 61 15.82 -14.71 -7.40
N LEU A 62 15.82 -15.74 -6.56
CA LEU A 62 15.82 -15.63 -5.09
C LEU A 62 17.03 -14.87 -4.54
N ALA A 63 18.19 -14.98 -5.19
CA ALA A 63 19.38 -14.21 -4.82
C ALA A 63 19.21 -12.68 -4.96
N LYS A 64 18.21 -12.23 -5.72
CA LYS A 64 17.85 -10.80 -5.88
C LYS A 64 16.72 -10.37 -4.94
N GLU A 65 16.36 -11.19 -3.96
CA GLU A 65 15.29 -10.85 -3.03
C GLU A 65 15.63 -9.58 -2.25
N PRO A 66 14.77 -8.55 -2.30
CA PRO A 66 15.00 -7.32 -1.57
C PRO A 66 14.86 -7.53 -0.05
N PRO A 67 15.60 -6.79 0.78
CA PRO A 67 15.38 -6.78 2.22
C PRO A 67 13.97 -6.28 2.55
N LEU A 68 13.41 -6.78 3.65
CA LEU A 68 12.10 -6.35 4.12
C LEU A 68 12.11 -4.83 4.42
N PRO A 69 10.99 -4.14 4.14
CA PRO A 69 10.90 -2.71 4.42
C PRO A 69 11.03 -2.45 5.92
N GLU A 70 11.89 -1.51 6.29
CA GLU A 70 12.01 -1.06 7.68
C GLU A 70 10.89 -0.11 8.04
N LEU A 71 9.82 -0.68 8.57
CA LEU A 71 8.65 0.04 9.03
C LEU A 71 8.30 -0.36 10.47
N PRO A 72 7.99 0.61 11.36
CA PRO A 72 8.17 2.07 11.20
C PRO A 72 9.64 2.50 11.23
N PRO A 73 9.99 3.72 10.76
CA PRO A 73 11.37 4.22 10.85
C PRO A 73 11.84 4.32 12.31
N ARG A 74 13.06 3.84 12.58
CA ARG A 74 13.65 3.85 13.93
C ARG A 74 14.38 5.15 14.27
N LYS A 75 14.75 5.93 13.26
CA LYS A 75 15.46 7.21 13.35
C LYS A 75 14.71 8.28 12.57
N PRO A 76 14.92 9.58 12.89
CA PRO A 76 14.32 10.67 12.13
C PRO A 76 14.76 10.64 10.67
N LEU A 77 13.86 11.07 9.79
CA LEU A 77 14.11 11.17 8.36
C LEU A 77 14.95 12.41 8.03
N ILE A 78 15.83 12.29 7.06
CA ILE A 78 16.68 13.37 6.54
C ILE A 78 16.49 13.53 5.03
N LYS A 79 16.69 14.75 4.54
CA LYS A 79 16.68 15.03 3.10
C LYS A 79 18.09 14.93 2.55
N VAL A 80 18.28 14.10 1.52
CA VAL A 80 19.54 13.97 0.78
C VAL A 80 19.28 14.36 -0.67
N SER A 81 19.95 15.39 -1.15
CA SER A 81 19.86 15.83 -2.54
C SER A 81 21.16 15.48 -3.27
N GLY A 82 21.06 15.10 -4.55
CA GLY A 82 22.22 14.72 -5.34
C GLY A 82 21.86 14.17 -6.71
N VAL A 83 22.89 13.83 -7.47
CA VAL A 83 22.75 13.14 -8.75
C VAL A 83 22.89 11.64 -8.52
N LEU A 84 22.02 10.85 -9.15
CA LEU A 84 22.10 9.39 -9.05
C LEU A 84 23.33 8.85 -9.79
N GLU A 85 24.28 8.29 -9.05
CA GLU A 85 25.49 7.66 -9.57
C GLU A 85 25.18 6.29 -10.16
N GLU A 86 24.34 5.52 -9.46
CA GLU A 86 23.87 4.17 -9.82
C GLU A 86 22.40 4.08 -9.45
N PHE A 87 21.60 3.41 -10.28
CA PHE A 87 20.18 3.24 -10.03
C PHE A 87 19.65 1.98 -10.74
N GLU A 88 19.05 1.08 -9.98
CA GLU A 88 18.37 -0.11 -10.43
C GLU A 88 17.00 -0.20 -9.76
N THR A 89 16.01 -0.66 -10.52
CA THR A 89 14.64 -0.83 -10.06
C THR A 89 14.18 -2.24 -10.33
N LEU A 90 13.60 -2.89 -9.32
CA LEU A 90 13.00 -4.20 -9.42
C LEU A 90 11.51 -4.10 -9.08
N CYS A 91 10.63 -4.60 -9.96
CA CYS A 91 9.20 -4.65 -9.69
C CYS A 91 8.87 -5.92 -8.90
N VAL A 92 8.38 -5.76 -7.67
CA VAL A 92 8.26 -6.83 -6.67
C VAL A 92 6.93 -6.72 -5.92
N LYS A 93 6.40 -7.86 -5.50
CA LYS A 93 5.26 -7.86 -4.58
C LYS A 93 5.71 -7.53 -3.17
N GLY A 94 5.16 -6.47 -2.61
CA GLY A 94 5.42 -6.03 -1.25
C GLY A 94 4.15 -6.00 -0.41
N TYR A 95 4.33 -6.04 0.90
CA TYR A 95 3.26 -5.97 1.89
C TYR A 95 3.38 -4.66 2.66
N PHE A 96 2.34 -3.83 2.58
CA PHE A 96 2.31 -2.50 3.22
C PHE A 96 0.95 -2.27 3.87
N THR A 97 0.65 -3.08 4.89
CA THR A 97 -0.61 -3.02 5.66
C THR A 97 -0.39 -2.42 7.05
N GLU A 98 -1.46 -2.28 7.84
CA GLU A 98 -1.36 -1.87 9.25
C GLU A 98 -0.34 -2.69 10.04
N ARG A 99 -0.17 -3.99 9.68
CA ARG A 99 0.80 -4.89 10.32
C ARG A 99 2.24 -4.42 10.13
N GLU A 100 2.62 -3.98 8.92
CA GLU A 100 3.98 -3.54 8.65
C GLU A 100 4.26 -2.14 9.22
N TYR A 101 3.28 -1.25 9.20
CA TYR A 101 3.44 0.10 9.73
C TYR A 101 3.40 0.17 11.26
N ALA A 102 2.68 -0.76 11.91
CA ALA A 102 2.44 -0.75 13.35
C ALA A 102 2.33 -2.18 13.92
N PRO A 103 3.42 -2.97 13.90
CA PRO A 103 3.36 -4.40 14.24
C PRO A 103 2.84 -4.66 15.65
N GLU A 104 3.26 -3.88 16.65
CA GLU A 104 2.81 -4.01 18.04
C GLU A 104 1.33 -3.63 18.22
N GLU A 105 0.89 -2.53 17.60
CA GLU A 105 -0.51 -2.09 17.67
C GLU A 105 -1.43 -3.10 16.98
N PHE A 106 -0.98 -3.67 15.85
CA PHE A 106 -1.69 -4.70 15.11
C PHE A 106 -1.80 -5.99 15.92
N ALA A 107 -0.69 -6.47 16.51
CA ALA A 107 -0.68 -7.68 17.33
C ALA A 107 -1.65 -7.57 18.53
N ARG A 108 -1.63 -6.44 19.23
CA ARG A 108 -2.56 -6.18 20.34
C ARG A 108 -4.03 -6.12 19.87
N LYS A 109 -4.28 -5.55 18.69
CA LYS A 109 -5.63 -5.48 18.11
C LYS A 109 -6.14 -6.89 17.74
N GLU A 110 -5.29 -7.70 17.14
CA GLU A 110 -5.57 -9.09 16.79
C GLU A 110 -5.83 -9.94 18.04
N GLU A 111 -5.03 -9.80 19.09
CA GLU A 111 -5.24 -10.47 20.38
C GLU A 111 -6.59 -10.07 21.01
N ASN A 112 -6.93 -8.77 21.01
CA ASN A 112 -8.21 -8.29 21.52
C ASN A 112 -9.40 -8.80 20.70
N GLU A 113 -9.28 -8.89 19.38
CA GLU A 113 -10.30 -9.44 18.48
C GLU A 113 -10.52 -10.94 18.77
N GLN A 114 -9.45 -11.71 18.95
CA GLN A 114 -9.49 -13.13 19.32
C GLN A 114 -10.08 -13.36 20.71
N PHE A 115 -9.70 -12.54 21.69
CA PHE A 115 -10.27 -12.60 23.04
C PHE A 115 -11.77 -12.26 23.02
N GLY A 116 -12.16 -11.25 22.24
CA GLY A 116 -13.57 -10.91 22.01
C GLY A 116 -14.35 -12.04 21.35
N ALA A 117 -13.75 -12.71 20.36
CA ALA A 117 -14.34 -13.87 19.70
C ALA A 117 -14.60 -15.02 20.71
N LEU A 118 -13.62 -15.33 21.57
CA LEU A 118 -13.77 -16.34 22.61
C LEU A 118 -14.92 -16.01 23.58
N LEU A 119 -15.02 -14.76 24.03
CA LEU A 119 -16.14 -14.32 24.88
C LEU A 119 -17.49 -14.48 24.18
N LEU A 120 -17.58 -14.13 22.90
CA LEU A 120 -18.80 -14.29 22.11
C LEU A 120 -19.18 -15.78 21.93
N ALA A 121 -18.20 -16.65 21.71
CA ALA A 121 -18.42 -18.09 21.66
C ALA A 121 -18.96 -18.63 22.99
N MET A 122 -18.38 -18.20 24.13
CA MET A 122 -18.88 -18.56 25.46
C MET A 122 -20.31 -18.07 25.70
N MET A 123 -20.69 -16.93 25.13
CA MET A 123 -22.06 -16.40 25.16
C MET A 123 -23.02 -17.07 24.14
N GLY A 124 -22.56 -18.10 23.41
CA GLY A 124 -23.37 -18.82 22.42
C GLY A 124 -23.46 -18.16 21.04
N ASN A 125 -22.77 -17.04 20.80
CA ASN A 125 -22.75 -16.31 19.53
C ASN A 125 -21.64 -16.82 18.59
N THR A 126 -21.76 -18.08 18.18
CA THR A 126 -20.74 -18.79 17.36
C THR A 126 -20.51 -18.15 16.00
N SER A 127 -21.56 -17.58 15.38
CA SER A 127 -21.44 -16.87 14.09
C SER A 127 -20.54 -15.63 14.18
N TRP A 128 -20.77 -14.77 15.18
CA TRP A 128 -19.96 -13.56 15.36
C TRP A 128 -18.55 -13.86 15.87
N SER A 129 -18.40 -14.94 16.66
CA SER A 129 -17.10 -15.48 17.04
C SER A 129 -16.29 -15.92 15.81
N ALA A 130 -16.90 -16.63 14.87
CA ALA A 130 -16.21 -17.14 13.68
C ALA A 130 -15.70 -16.02 12.78
N VAL A 131 -16.40 -14.88 12.72
CA VAL A 131 -15.94 -13.69 11.97
C VAL A 131 -14.75 -13.04 12.68
N ASN A 132 -14.83 -12.85 13.99
CA ASN A 132 -13.80 -12.15 14.77
C ASN A 132 -12.55 -13.00 15.05
N SER A 133 -12.62 -14.33 14.90
CA SER A 133 -11.49 -15.23 15.08
C SER A 133 -10.63 -15.39 13.82
N GLN A 134 -11.05 -14.84 12.66
CA GLN A 134 -10.30 -14.97 11.41
C GLN A 134 -9.07 -14.07 11.39
N THR A 135 -7.92 -14.67 11.15
CA THR A 135 -6.67 -13.96 10.86
C THR A 135 -6.86 -13.13 9.59
N LYS A 136 -6.51 -11.84 9.64
CA LYS A 136 -6.64 -10.96 8.47
C LYS A 136 -5.65 -11.40 7.38
N ILE A 137 -6.17 -11.62 6.17
CA ILE A 137 -5.36 -11.98 5.01
C ILE A 137 -4.39 -10.83 4.72
N ARG A 138 -3.10 -11.17 4.59
CA ARG A 138 -2.05 -10.22 4.26
C ARG A 138 -2.18 -9.81 2.79
N LEU A 139 -2.50 -8.55 2.53
CA LEU A 139 -2.67 -8.04 1.17
C LEU A 139 -1.31 -7.65 0.58
N SER A 140 -0.94 -8.27 -0.53
CA SER A 140 0.21 -7.86 -1.36
C SER A 140 -0.21 -6.90 -2.46
N SER A 141 0.72 -6.07 -2.91
CA SER A 141 0.56 -5.22 -4.09
C SER A 141 1.91 -5.01 -4.77
N ASP A 142 1.86 -4.53 -6.02
CA ASP A 142 3.02 -4.41 -6.88
C ASP A 142 3.72 -3.07 -6.64
N TYR A 143 5.02 -3.10 -6.32
CA TYR A 143 5.83 -1.93 -5.98
C TYR A 143 7.20 -1.99 -6.65
N HIS A 144 7.90 -0.85 -6.70
CA HIS A 144 9.30 -0.82 -7.09
C HIS A 144 10.19 -0.88 -5.86
N PHE A 145 11.03 -1.89 -5.80
CA PHE A 145 12.21 -1.85 -4.98
C PHE A 145 13.30 -1.10 -5.74
N VAL A 146 13.81 -0.02 -5.15
CA VAL A 146 14.85 0.80 -5.74
C VAL A 146 16.15 0.57 -5.00
N GLN A 147 17.25 0.48 -5.72
CA GLN A 147 18.60 0.43 -5.16
C GLN A 147 19.53 1.29 -6.00
N GLY A 148 20.52 1.89 -5.37
CA GLY A 148 21.41 2.78 -6.07
C GLY A 148 22.45 3.44 -5.18
N LYS A 149 23.07 4.49 -5.72
CA LYS A 149 24.12 5.22 -5.03
C LYS A 149 23.95 6.72 -5.24
N ILE A 150 24.03 7.48 -4.16
CA ILE A 150 23.95 8.94 -4.15
C ILE A 150 25.03 9.49 -3.23
N ASN A 151 25.75 10.50 -3.70
CA ASN A 151 26.82 11.15 -2.92
C ASN A 151 27.84 10.15 -2.33
N GLY A 152 28.18 9.09 -3.06
CA GLY A 152 29.11 8.06 -2.57
C GLY A 152 28.49 6.98 -1.68
N ILE A 153 27.23 7.09 -1.25
CA ILE A 153 26.59 6.20 -0.26
C ILE A 153 25.51 5.35 -0.94
N PRO A 154 25.49 4.01 -0.73
CA PRO A 154 24.46 3.15 -1.29
C PRO A 154 23.12 3.38 -0.58
N PHE A 155 22.03 3.23 -1.32
CA PHE A 155 20.68 3.33 -0.78
C PHE A 155 19.80 2.22 -1.34
N HIS A 156 18.78 1.86 -0.58
CA HIS A 156 17.70 1.03 -1.08
C HIS A 156 16.37 1.41 -0.43
N GLY A 157 15.25 1.06 -1.06
CA GLY A 157 13.94 1.35 -0.48
C GLY A 157 12.80 0.83 -1.31
N TRP A 158 11.63 0.79 -0.69
CA TRP A 158 10.39 0.37 -1.33
C TRP A 158 9.54 1.58 -1.64
N LEU A 159 9.29 1.80 -2.92
CA LEU A 159 8.57 2.97 -3.41
C LEU A 159 7.45 2.55 -4.36
N GLY A 160 6.58 3.51 -4.66
CA GLY A 160 5.72 3.44 -5.83
C GLY A 160 6.50 3.38 -7.14
N LEU A 161 5.77 3.50 -8.24
CA LEU A 161 6.31 3.60 -9.58
C LEU A 161 7.38 4.71 -9.63
N THR A 162 8.58 4.33 -10.04
CA THR A 162 9.72 5.24 -10.16
C THR A 162 10.22 5.26 -11.59
N THR A 163 10.34 6.45 -12.16
CA THR A 163 10.70 6.67 -13.59
C THR A 163 12.07 7.33 -13.77
N VAL A 164 12.78 7.53 -12.67
CA VAL A 164 14.08 8.21 -12.63
C VAL A 164 15.16 7.34 -13.23
N LYS A 165 16.16 7.96 -13.86
CA LYS A 165 17.32 7.29 -14.46
C LYS A 165 18.63 7.75 -13.81
N ARG A 166 19.68 6.96 -14.02
CA ARG A 166 21.05 7.34 -13.68
C ARG A 166 21.38 8.71 -14.29
N GLY A 167 21.99 9.60 -13.51
CA GLY A 167 22.33 10.96 -13.93
C GLY A 167 21.24 12.00 -13.68
N ASP A 168 20.03 11.61 -13.29
CA ASP A 168 18.99 12.55 -12.88
C ASP A 168 19.32 13.16 -11.50
N TYR A 169 19.00 14.44 -11.34
CA TYR A 169 19.03 15.10 -10.04
C TYR A 169 17.76 14.77 -9.25
N VAL A 170 17.94 14.24 -8.03
CA VAL A 170 16.84 13.83 -7.16
C VAL A 170 17.01 14.37 -5.75
N GLU A 171 15.89 14.46 -5.03
CA GLU A 171 15.89 14.59 -3.58
C GLU A 171 15.26 13.34 -2.96
N LEU A 172 16.02 12.68 -2.09
CA LEU A 172 15.60 11.50 -1.37
C LEU A 172 15.23 11.90 0.06
N VAL A 173 14.16 11.30 0.57
CA VAL A 173 13.88 11.27 2.00
C VAL A 173 14.30 9.92 2.52
N VAL A 174 15.30 9.92 3.38
CA VAL A 174 15.96 8.70 3.84
C VAL A 174 16.06 8.63 5.35
N MET A 175 16.20 7.41 5.86
CA MET A 175 16.71 7.15 7.20
C MET A 175 18.17 6.70 7.08
N GLU A 176 19.05 7.32 7.87
CA GLU A 176 20.46 6.99 7.92
C GLU A 176 20.72 5.70 8.71
N GLN A 177 21.29 4.70 8.02
CA GLN A 177 21.83 3.50 8.64
C GLN A 177 23.36 3.51 8.60
N GLU A 178 23.98 2.54 9.28
CA GLU A 178 25.44 2.50 9.47
C GLU A 178 26.21 2.37 8.14
N GLU A 179 25.63 1.69 7.14
CA GLU A 179 26.31 1.43 5.85
C GLU A 179 25.53 1.86 4.61
N HIS A 180 24.26 2.22 4.74
CA HIS A 180 23.39 2.59 3.63
C HIS A 180 22.23 3.50 4.05
N TYR A 181 21.52 4.03 3.06
CA TYR A 181 20.29 4.80 3.27
C TYR A 181 19.04 3.97 2.98
N ALA A 182 18.10 3.97 3.92
CA ALA A 182 16.76 3.42 3.69
C ALA A 182 15.84 4.52 3.14
N VAL A 183 15.33 4.36 1.92
CA VAL A 183 14.58 5.40 1.19
C VAL A 183 13.07 5.25 1.41
N TYR A 184 12.40 6.35 1.73
CA TYR A 184 10.95 6.43 1.95
C TYR A 184 10.22 7.30 0.93
N ALA A 185 10.92 8.26 0.32
CA ALA A 185 10.40 9.02 -0.80
C ALA A 185 11.53 9.46 -1.72
N LEU A 186 11.21 9.58 -3.00
CA LEU A 186 12.11 10.01 -4.06
C LEU A 186 11.40 11.06 -4.90
N THR A 187 11.98 12.25 -4.98
CA THR A 187 11.46 13.35 -5.80
C THR A 187 12.37 13.62 -6.99
N LYS A 188 11.77 13.98 -8.12
CA LYS A 188 12.43 14.58 -9.27
C LYS A 188 11.97 16.02 -9.39
N PRO A 189 12.73 17.00 -8.86
CA PRO A 189 12.31 18.40 -8.80
C PRO A 189 12.03 19.04 -10.16
N GLU A 190 12.75 18.62 -11.21
CA GLU A 190 12.58 19.11 -12.58
C GLU A 190 11.16 18.88 -13.11
N LEU A 191 10.62 17.69 -12.87
CA LEU A 191 9.25 17.34 -13.26
C LEU A 191 8.23 17.64 -12.16
N ARG A 192 8.72 17.98 -10.95
CA ARG A 192 7.92 18.08 -9.71
C ARG A 192 7.08 16.83 -9.50
N THR A 193 7.73 15.67 -9.60
CA THR A 193 7.12 14.36 -9.36
C THR A 193 7.74 13.71 -8.14
N ILE A 194 6.94 12.95 -7.40
CA ILE A 194 7.33 12.25 -6.19
C ILE A 194 6.83 10.81 -6.25
N SER A 195 7.74 9.87 -6.04
CA SER A 195 7.43 8.48 -5.72
C SER A 195 7.60 8.29 -4.22
N ILE A 196 6.58 7.73 -3.57
CA ILE A 196 6.54 7.63 -2.10
C ILE A 196 6.25 6.20 -1.69
N ILE A 197 6.68 5.84 -0.48
CA ILE A 197 6.32 4.57 0.14
C ILE A 197 4.78 4.42 0.20
N PRO A 198 4.24 3.20 0.00
CA PRO A 198 2.80 3.01 -0.20
C PRO A 198 1.95 3.52 0.95
N TRP A 199 0.74 4.01 0.67
CA TRP A 199 -0.21 4.51 1.69
C TRP A 199 0.24 5.77 2.46
N CYS A 200 1.39 6.37 2.12
CA CYS A 200 1.92 7.58 2.75
C CYS A 200 1.65 8.85 1.91
N ASN A 201 0.43 9.03 1.40
CA ASN A 201 0.11 10.07 0.39
C ASN A 201 -0.62 11.32 0.92
N LYS A 202 -0.97 11.35 2.21
CA LYS A 202 -1.81 12.40 2.82
C LYS A 202 -1.36 12.74 4.23
N GLY A 203 -1.47 14.00 4.62
CA GLY A 203 -1.31 14.45 6.00
C GLY A 203 -2.55 14.15 6.86
N ILE A 204 -2.38 14.19 8.19
CA ILE A 204 -3.43 13.86 9.17
C ILE A 204 -4.71 14.65 8.96
N ARG A 205 -4.64 15.96 8.77
CA ARG A 205 -5.85 16.78 8.62
C ARG A 205 -6.54 16.52 7.29
N SER A 206 -5.79 16.36 6.20
CA SER A 206 -6.40 15.98 4.92
C SER A 206 -7.09 14.62 5.01
N LYS A 207 -6.52 13.65 5.72
CA LYS A 207 -7.17 12.34 5.91
C LYS A 207 -8.43 12.48 6.76
N ALA A 208 -8.38 13.26 7.84
CA ALA A 208 -9.53 13.48 8.72
C ALA A 208 -10.71 14.12 7.96
N TRP A 209 -10.44 15.08 7.07
CA TRP A 209 -11.47 15.66 6.19
C TRP A 209 -12.05 14.65 5.21
N ASP A 210 -11.22 13.78 4.64
CA ASP A 210 -11.71 12.71 3.77
C ASP A 210 -12.64 11.76 4.56
N GLU A 211 -12.31 11.43 5.82
CA GLU A 211 -13.14 10.58 6.68
C GLU A 211 -14.49 11.23 7.06
N VAL A 212 -14.49 12.53 7.33
CA VAL A 212 -15.72 13.32 7.48
C VAL A 212 -16.57 13.24 6.21
N PHE A 213 -15.95 13.46 5.05
CA PHE A 213 -16.65 13.42 3.77
C PHE A 213 -17.27 12.04 3.49
N TYR A 214 -16.52 10.95 3.70
CA TYR A 214 -17.05 9.59 3.54
C TYR A 214 -18.17 9.29 4.52
N THR A 215 -18.04 9.72 5.78
CA THR A 215 -19.09 9.60 6.79
C THR A 215 -20.37 10.27 6.32
N CYS A 216 -20.28 11.53 5.87
CA CYS A 216 -21.41 12.28 5.32
C CYS A 216 -22.02 11.59 4.08
N CYS A 217 -21.20 11.07 3.17
CA CYS A 217 -21.67 10.35 1.99
C CYS A 217 -22.45 9.07 2.36
N ILE A 218 -21.98 8.28 3.32
CA ILE A 218 -22.66 7.06 3.78
C ILE A 218 -24.03 7.43 4.36
N PHE A 219 -24.10 8.42 5.24
CA PHE A 219 -25.37 8.86 5.80
C PHE A 219 -26.30 9.46 4.73
N PHE A 220 -25.76 10.16 3.74
CA PHE A 220 -26.56 10.66 2.61
C PHE A 220 -27.13 9.51 1.76
N LEU A 221 -26.37 8.45 1.52
CA LEU A 221 -26.87 7.26 0.81
C LEU A 221 -27.96 6.55 1.61
N ILE A 222 -27.78 6.41 2.93
CA ILE A 222 -28.81 5.87 3.83
C ILE A 222 -30.08 6.75 3.76
N ALA A 223 -29.91 8.08 3.82
CA ALA A 223 -31.01 9.03 3.68
C ALA A 223 -31.77 8.85 2.37
N ALA A 224 -31.05 8.74 1.26
CA ALA A 224 -31.61 8.58 -0.07
C ALA A 224 -32.40 7.26 -0.21
N ILE A 225 -31.89 6.16 0.35
CA ILE A 225 -32.59 4.87 0.38
C ILE A 225 -33.87 4.97 1.22
N CYS A 226 -33.79 5.56 2.42
CA CYS A 226 -34.95 5.74 3.29
C CYS A 226 -36.01 6.65 2.66
N LEU A 227 -35.61 7.76 2.04
CA LEU A 227 -36.53 8.64 1.30
C LEU A 227 -37.16 7.94 0.10
N GLY A 228 -36.39 7.12 -0.63
CA GLY A 228 -36.92 6.31 -1.74
C GLY A 228 -37.99 5.30 -1.31
N THR A 229 -37.95 4.82 -0.07
CA THR A 229 -38.99 3.96 0.51
C THR A 229 -40.23 4.70 1.03
N ILE A 230 -40.11 6.02 1.28
CA ILE A 230 -41.18 6.87 1.86
C ILE A 230 -41.95 7.64 0.77
N LEU A 231 -41.37 7.86 -0.41
CA LEU A 231 -41.98 8.62 -1.51
C LEU A 231 -43.15 7.89 -2.26
N PHE A 232 -43.66 6.79 -1.73
CA PHE A 232 -44.88 6.12 -2.19
C PHE A 232 -45.79 5.80 -1.01
N PRO A 233 -47.11 6.04 -1.11
CA PRO A 233 -47.84 7.30 -1.17
C PRO A 233 -48.55 7.62 0.16
N ASP A 234 -48.64 8.90 0.54
CA ASP A 234 -49.89 9.62 0.86
C ASP A 234 -49.55 10.95 1.53
N GLY A 235 -50.28 12.01 1.17
CA GLY A 235 -50.01 13.38 1.60
C GLY A 235 -50.08 13.55 3.11
N SER A 236 -48.94 13.45 3.78
CA SER A 236 -48.82 13.60 5.22
C SER A 236 -48.17 14.92 5.62
N ASN A 237 -48.62 15.43 6.76
CA ASN A 237 -48.27 16.73 7.32
C ASN A 237 -46.79 16.79 7.75
N PHE A 238 -46.25 18.01 7.88
CA PHE A 238 -44.88 18.39 8.29
C PHE A 238 -44.38 17.85 9.67
N TRP A 239 -45.14 16.93 10.28
CA TRP A 239 -44.89 16.26 11.57
C TRP A 239 -45.04 14.73 11.45
N ASP A 240 -44.89 14.19 10.25
CA ASP A 240 -44.94 12.75 10.03
C ASP A 240 -43.62 12.08 10.46
N GLY A 241 -43.65 10.76 10.70
CA GLY A 241 -42.48 10.00 11.15
C GLY A 241 -41.25 10.13 10.25
N ALA A 242 -41.47 10.44 8.96
CA ALA A 242 -40.43 10.69 7.97
C ALA A 242 -39.60 11.96 8.26
N ASP A 243 -40.24 13.06 8.63
CA ASP A 243 -39.55 14.32 8.93
C ASP A 243 -38.73 14.20 10.23
N ILE A 244 -39.29 13.52 11.24
CA ILE A 244 -38.56 13.21 12.46
C ILE A 244 -37.34 12.32 12.15
N PHE A 245 -37.51 11.29 11.33
CA PHE A 245 -36.43 10.39 10.93
C PHE A 245 -35.30 11.13 10.20
N THR A 246 -35.63 12.05 9.28
CA THR A 246 -34.60 12.85 8.58
C THR A 246 -33.85 13.78 9.53
N LEU A 247 -34.52 14.40 10.49
CA LEU A 247 -33.88 15.21 11.54
C LEU A 247 -32.92 14.39 12.40
N TRP A 248 -33.32 13.19 12.82
CA TRP A 248 -32.43 12.26 13.53
C TRP A 248 -31.23 11.87 12.69
N LEU A 249 -31.42 11.60 11.40
CA LEU A 249 -30.33 11.23 10.51
C LEU A 249 -29.34 12.38 10.31
N MET A 250 -29.82 13.62 10.18
CA MET A 250 -28.94 14.80 10.15
C MET A 250 -28.17 14.97 11.47
N PHE A 251 -28.84 14.78 12.61
CA PHE A 251 -28.20 14.85 13.92
C PHE A 251 -27.09 13.79 14.06
N PHE A 252 -27.38 12.53 13.72
CA PHE A 252 -26.37 11.47 13.74
C PHE A 252 -25.24 11.76 12.77
N THR A 253 -25.52 12.25 11.56
CA THR A 253 -24.49 12.63 10.59
C THR A 253 -23.54 13.70 11.17
N ALA A 254 -24.09 14.72 11.84
CA ALA A 254 -23.29 15.76 12.48
C ALA A 254 -22.45 15.20 13.64
N VAL A 255 -23.02 14.38 14.51
CA VAL A 255 -22.29 13.80 15.65
C VAL A 255 -21.20 12.83 15.17
N PHE A 256 -21.52 11.93 14.25
CA PHE A 256 -20.57 10.94 13.74
C PHE A 256 -19.47 11.57 12.90
N SER A 257 -19.74 12.64 12.14
CA SER A 257 -18.70 13.36 11.40
C SER A 257 -17.71 14.08 12.34
N VAL A 258 -18.21 14.73 13.39
CA VAL A 258 -17.32 15.34 14.41
C VAL A 258 -16.52 14.26 15.14
N TYR A 259 -17.17 13.15 15.50
CA TYR A 259 -16.52 12.03 16.15
C TYR A 259 -15.41 11.42 15.28
N SER A 260 -15.70 11.13 14.00
CA SER A 260 -14.72 10.57 13.07
C SER A 260 -13.53 11.51 12.91
N TYR A 261 -13.77 12.82 12.68
CA TYR A 261 -12.70 13.82 12.63
C TYR A 261 -11.79 13.78 13.87
N VAL A 262 -12.38 13.80 15.08
CA VAL A 262 -11.60 13.79 16.33
C VAL A 262 -10.80 12.51 16.49
N VAL A 263 -11.37 11.36 16.11
CA VAL A 263 -10.66 10.06 16.15
C VAL A 263 -9.50 10.04 15.16
N SER A 264 -9.69 10.49 13.91
CA SER A 264 -8.64 10.52 12.90
C SER A 264 -7.45 11.40 13.31
N ILE A 265 -7.71 12.52 14.01
CA ILE A 265 -6.67 13.41 14.52
C ILE A 265 -5.96 12.82 15.74
N LYS A 266 -6.70 12.20 16.67
CA LYS A 266 -6.12 11.67 17.93
C LYS A 266 -5.36 10.37 17.74
N LYS A 267 -5.81 9.53 16.81
CA LYS A 267 -5.22 8.22 16.50
C LYS A 267 -5.00 8.08 15.00
N PRO A 268 -4.10 8.89 14.41
CA PRO A 268 -3.77 8.77 13.00
C PRO A 268 -3.01 7.47 12.76
N TRP A 269 -3.25 6.84 11.62
CA TRP A 269 -2.48 5.67 11.19
C TRP A 269 -1.00 6.00 11.07
N GLN A 270 -0.12 5.03 11.38
CA GLN A 270 1.32 5.25 11.37
C GLN A 270 1.86 5.65 9.99
N SER A 271 1.25 5.16 8.89
CA SER A 271 1.57 5.60 7.52
C SER A 271 1.30 7.09 7.28
N ILE A 272 0.29 7.67 7.94
CA ILE A 272 -0.05 9.09 7.82
C ILE A 272 0.96 9.94 8.59
N LYS A 273 1.40 9.48 9.77
CA LYS A 273 2.49 10.14 10.50
C LYS A 273 3.77 10.13 9.67
N LEU A 274 4.10 8.98 9.08
CA LEU A 274 5.24 8.85 8.18
C LEU A 274 5.15 9.81 6.99
N ALA A 275 3.97 9.90 6.36
CA ALA A 275 3.74 10.86 5.27
C ALA A 275 4.00 12.31 5.71
N GLN A 276 3.58 12.69 6.92
CA GLN A 276 3.86 14.03 7.46
C GLN A 276 5.33 14.27 7.71
N ASP A 277 6.06 13.29 8.23
CA ASP A 277 7.51 13.40 8.43
C ASP A 277 8.21 13.58 7.07
N ILE A 278 7.81 12.82 6.06
CA ILE A 278 8.28 12.96 4.67
C ILE A 278 8.00 14.38 4.14
N PHE A 279 6.76 14.88 4.27
CA PHE A 279 6.41 16.23 3.80
C PHE A 279 7.12 17.34 4.58
N SER A 280 7.38 17.13 5.87
CA SER A 280 8.12 18.08 6.69
C SER A 280 9.57 18.17 6.25
N VAL A 281 10.20 17.03 5.98
CA VAL A 281 11.59 16.93 5.51
C VAL A 281 11.76 17.49 4.09
N LEU A 282 10.77 17.29 3.21
CA LEU A 282 10.75 17.89 1.88
C LEU A 282 10.48 19.41 1.90
N GLY A 283 10.11 19.98 3.05
CA GLY A 283 9.95 21.42 3.22
C GLY A 283 8.61 21.96 2.69
N PHE A 284 7.55 21.16 2.72
CA PHE A 284 6.23 21.65 2.35
C PHE A 284 5.69 22.66 3.38
N PRO A 285 4.96 23.72 2.95
CA PRO A 285 4.51 24.80 3.83
C PRO A 285 3.48 24.38 4.89
N SER A 286 2.73 23.28 4.67
CA SER A 286 1.76 22.73 5.63
C SER A 286 1.64 21.19 5.52
N PRO A 287 2.55 20.41 6.13
CA PRO A 287 2.59 18.94 6.02
C PRO A 287 1.28 18.24 6.38
N GLN A 288 0.47 18.82 7.28
CA GLN A 288 -0.76 18.19 7.78
C GLN A 288 -1.96 18.29 6.83
N ASP A 289 -1.98 19.31 5.98
CA ASP A 289 -3.10 19.64 5.09
C ASP A 289 -2.92 19.11 3.67
N ILE A 290 -1.76 18.51 3.40
CA ILE A 290 -1.36 18.09 2.06
C ILE A 290 -1.99 16.75 1.69
N SER A 291 -2.39 16.67 0.43
CA SER A 291 -2.85 15.46 -0.23
C SER A 291 -2.24 15.42 -1.62
N LEU A 292 -1.29 14.51 -1.82
CA LEU A 292 -0.62 14.32 -3.11
C LEU A 292 -1.62 13.95 -4.20
N GLU A 293 -2.66 13.20 -3.85
CA GLU A 293 -3.76 12.84 -4.75
C GLU A 293 -4.53 14.07 -5.25
N LYS A 294 -4.87 15.00 -4.35
CA LYS A 294 -5.58 16.24 -4.71
C LYS A 294 -4.70 17.15 -5.56
N LEU A 295 -3.41 17.28 -5.23
CA LEU A 295 -2.43 18.04 -6.02
C LEU A 295 -2.26 17.46 -7.43
N THR A 296 -2.10 16.14 -7.54
CA THR A 296 -1.99 15.43 -8.82
C THR A 296 -3.24 15.61 -9.67
N LYS A 297 -4.43 15.42 -9.09
CA LYS A 297 -5.70 15.63 -9.80
C LYS A 297 -5.87 17.07 -10.29
N LYS A 298 -5.44 18.07 -9.52
CA LYS A 298 -5.46 19.48 -9.91
C LYS A 298 -4.55 19.72 -11.12
N ARG A 299 -3.31 19.24 -11.06
CA ARG A 299 -2.34 19.39 -12.15
C ARG A 299 -2.78 18.67 -13.43
N LEU A 300 -3.37 17.48 -13.31
CA LEU A 300 -3.94 16.76 -14.46
C LEU A 300 -5.08 17.53 -15.13
N LYS A 301 -5.91 18.25 -14.37
CA LYS A 301 -6.95 19.12 -14.93
C LYS A 301 -6.34 20.33 -15.66
N GLU A 302 -5.29 20.92 -15.11
CA GLU A 302 -4.58 22.05 -15.73
C GLU A 302 -3.91 21.65 -17.05
N ILE A 303 -3.23 20.50 -17.08
CA ILE A 303 -2.63 19.93 -18.30
C ILE A 303 -3.71 19.56 -19.33
N GLY A 304 -4.83 18.98 -18.89
CA GLY A 304 -5.95 18.66 -19.77
C GLY A 304 -6.63 19.90 -20.37
N ALA A 305 -6.62 21.03 -19.67
CA ALA A 305 -7.14 22.30 -20.17
C ALA A 305 -6.16 22.99 -21.14
N ASN A 306 -4.85 22.85 -20.92
CA ASN A 306 -3.81 23.45 -21.75
C ASN A 306 -2.76 22.39 -22.13
N PRO A 307 -2.99 21.59 -23.18
CA PRO A 307 -2.05 20.56 -23.61
C PRO A 307 -0.77 21.23 -24.14
N SER A 308 0.32 21.14 -23.39
CA SER A 308 1.65 21.51 -23.87
C SER A 308 2.16 20.45 -24.85
N PRO A 309 2.85 20.82 -25.95
CA PRO A 309 3.55 19.88 -26.80
C PRO A 309 4.82 19.37 -26.08
N GLY A 310 4.64 18.50 -25.10
CA GLY A 310 5.72 17.85 -24.35
C GLY A 310 5.98 16.44 -24.86
N ASN A 311 7.25 16.11 -25.09
CA ASN A 311 7.73 14.84 -25.63
C ASN A 311 7.17 13.62 -24.90
N SER A 312 6.63 12.68 -25.67
CA SER A 312 5.81 11.54 -25.25
C SER A 312 6.57 10.34 -24.65
N GLU A 313 7.86 10.48 -24.35
CA GLU A 313 8.69 9.34 -23.93
C GLU A 313 8.77 9.13 -22.41
N GLU A 314 8.58 10.17 -21.61
CA GLU A 314 8.72 10.07 -20.15
C GLU A 314 7.37 9.77 -19.48
N VAL A 315 7.34 8.76 -18.62
CA VAL A 315 6.11 8.33 -17.94
C VAL A 315 5.79 9.27 -16.79
N LEU A 316 4.61 9.88 -16.87
CA LEU A 316 4.14 10.88 -15.92
C LEU A 316 3.00 10.35 -15.04
N PRO A 317 2.78 10.93 -13.83
CA PRO A 317 1.65 10.57 -12.98
C PRO A 317 0.32 10.72 -13.72
N ASP A 318 -0.56 9.73 -13.58
CA ASP A 318 -1.88 9.69 -14.22
C ASP A 318 -3.02 9.65 -13.19
N LYS A 319 -4.26 9.42 -13.67
CA LYS A 319 -5.44 9.32 -12.79
C LYS A 319 -5.35 8.18 -11.78
N TYR A 320 -4.47 7.20 -12.01
CA TYR A 320 -4.25 6.03 -11.15
C TYR A 320 -3.07 6.22 -10.19
N CYS A 321 -2.61 7.46 -9.98
CA CYS A 321 -1.55 7.82 -9.01
C CYS A 321 -1.70 7.18 -7.62
N PHE A 322 -2.93 6.95 -7.16
CA PHE A 322 -3.19 6.27 -5.88
C PHE A 322 -2.67 4.82 -5.86
N ILE A 323 -2.82 4.10 -6.97
CA ILE A 323 -2.39 2.70 -7.10
C ILE A 323 -0.88 2.66 -7.34
N SER A 324 -0.37 3.52 -8.22
CA SER A 324 1.05 3.56 -8.56
C SER A 324 1.92 4.25 -7.50
N ASN A 325 1.34 4.91 -6.50
CA ASN A 325 2.04 5.70 -5.48
C ASN A 325 3.04 6.73 -6.07
N TYR A 326 2.72 7.23 -7.27
CA TYR A 326 3.50 8.19 -8.03
C TYR A 326 2.64 9.44 -8.31
N TYR A 327 3.12 10.59 -7.83
CA TYR A 327 2.32 11.81 -7.73
C TYR A 327 3.06 13.04 -8.26
N TYR A 328 2.30 14.09 -8.53
CA TYR A 328 2.84 15.45 -8.62
C TYR A 328 2.81 16.13 -7.26
N TYR A 329 3.75 17.06 -7.03
CA TYR A 329 3.78 17.87 -5.81
C TYR A 329 3.98 19.37 -6.07
#